data_AF-A0AAN6DUE6-F1
#
_entry.id   AF-A0AAN6DUE6-F1
#
_cell.length_a   1.000
_cell.length_b   1.000
_cell.length_c   1.000
_cell.angle_alpha   90.00
_cell.angle_beta   90.00
_cell.angle_gamma   90.00
#
_symmetry.space_group_name_H-M   'P 1'
#
loop_
_entity.id
_entity.type
_entity.pdbx_description
1 polymer ?
#
loop_
_entity_poly.entity_id
_entity_poly.type
_entity_poly.pdbx_seq_one_letter_code
_entity_poly.pdbx_strand_id
1 'polypeptide(L)'
;MGRERQKKKNRSSKPKVRPNSNRTKAGKTKVNFLGNETIAKNWDRKLTVSQNYKRLGLSSRLNAPTGGTEKKSVKGEDPAKKLRDSLAIAGPRAATKVATQEVQVERDPETGRIIRVIRPEVDENDNPLNDPLNDIMDMDDEKPAKKPQTDVVAALEAQAAEEEEWLATKKQPRKQSQREEEWIASLVEKHGDDIKAMVRDRKLNPMQQTEGDISRRVKKWKAKHEDTT
;
A
#
# COMPACT_ATOMS: atom_id res chain seq x y z
N MET A 1 -19.02 -36.03 31.69
CA MET A 1 -19.75 -35.44 32.86
C MET A 1 -18.99 -35.69 34.19
N GLY A 2 -17.66 -35.53 34.22
CA GLY A 2 -16.83 -35.95 35.37
C GLY A 2 -16.38 -34.83 36.32
N ARG A 3 -16.40 -33.55 35.90
CA ARG A 3 -15.86 -32.46 36.74
C ARG A 3 -16.82 -32.06 37.87
N GLU A 4 -16.37 -32.19 39.11
CA GLU A 4 -17.14 -31.83 40.31
C GLU A 4 -17.57 -30.37 40.35
N ARG A 5 -16.72 -29.44 39.89
CA ARG A 5 -17.08 -28.02 39.75
C ARG A 5 -18.31 -27.81 38.85
N GLN A 6 -18.41 -28.57 37.76
CA GLN A 6 -19.56 -28.49 36.86
C GLN A 6 -20.82 -29.07 37.51
N LYS A 7 -20.69 -30.15 38.29
CA LYS A 7 -21.78 -30.72 39.09
C LYS A 7 -22.28 -29.72 40.14
N LYS A 8 -21.38 -29.06 40.89
CA LYS A 8 -21.71 -28.02 41.88
C LYS A 8 -22.40 -26.82 41.23
N LYS A 9 -21.94 -26.39 40.05
CA LYS A 9 -22.55 -25.31 39.26
C LYS A 9 -23.96 -25.68 38.74
N ASN A 10 -24.16 -26.93 38.33
CA ASN A 10 -25.48 -27.40 37.89
C ASN A 10 -26.46 -27.58 39.07
N ARG A 11 -25.96 -27.94 40.26
CA ARG A 11 -26.78 -28.10 41.47
C ARG A 11 -27.11 -26.77 42.16
N SER A 12 -26.27 -25.75 42.00
CA SER A 12 -26.60 -24.42 42.51
C SER A 12 -27.83 -23.88 41.78
N SER A 13 -28.82 -23.36 42.49
CA SER A 13 -30.00 -22.67 41.94
C SER A 13 -29.68 -21.31 41.28
N LYS A 14 -28.39 -21.02 41.05
CA LYS A 14 -27.92 -19.80 40.40
C LYS A 14 -28.15 -19.88 38.89
N PRO A 15 -28.61 -18.79 38.25
CA PRO A 15 -28.82 -18.78 36.81
C PRO A 15 -27.50 -19.03 36.05
N LYS A 16 -27.56 -19.87 35.02
CA LYS A 16 -26.39 -20.19 34.20
C LYS A 16 -26.07 -19.00 33.30
N VAL A 17 -25.00 -18.27 33.62
CA VAL A 17 -24.44 -17.25 32.74
C VAL A 17 -23.97 -17.89 31.44
N ARG A 18 -24.56 -17.48 30.31
CA ARG A 18 -24.13 -17.85 28.97
C ARG A 18 -23.48 -16.61 28.34
N PRO A 19 -22.26 -16.71 27.80
CA PRO A 19 -21.70 -15.60 27.05
C PRO A 19 -22.59 -15.31 25.84
N ASN A 20 -22.75 -14.03 25.51
CA ASN A 20 -23.41 -13.63 24.26
C ASN A 20 -22.55 -14.16 23.10
N SER A 21 -22.97 -15.27 22.49
CA SER A 21 -22.34 -15.70 21.25
C SER A 21 -22.74 -14.68 20.20
N ASN A 22 -21.78 -14.02 19.53
CA ASN A 22 -21.98 -13.09 18.41
C ASN A 22 -22.61 -13.80 17.18
N ARG A 23 -23.77 -14.39 17.39
CA ARG A 23 -24.53 -15.23 16.50
C ARG A 23 -25.98 -14.77 16.55
N THR A 24 -26.63 -14.87 15.41
CA THR A 24 -28.06 -14.63 15.24
C THR A 24 -28.86 -15.76 15.89
N LYS A 25 -30.18 -15.56 16.03
CA LYS A 25 -31.09 -16.62 16.53
C LYS A 25 -31.05 -17.89 15.66
N ALA A 26 -30.79 -17.72 14.35
CA ALA A 26 -30.58 -18.82 13.40
C ALA A 26 -29.17 -19.45 13.47
N GLY A 27 -28.35 -19.06 14.44
CA GLY A 27 -27.01 -19.61 14.61
C GLY A 27 -25.97 -19.09 13.62
N LYS A 28 -26.25 -18.15 12.71
CA LYS A 28 -25.24 -17.54 11.83
C LYS A 28 -24.42 -16.49 12.57
N THR A 29 -23.13 -16.32 12.26
CA THR A 29 -22.30 -15.23 12.81
C THR A 29 -22.90 -13.86 12.44
N LYS A 30 -22.92 -12.93 13.39
CA LYS A 30 -23.30 -11.54 13.13
C LYS A 30 -22.12 -10.84 12.45
N VAL A 31 -22.38 -10.18 11.33
CA VAL A 31 -21.39 -9.34 10.63
C VAL A 31 -21.45 -7.95 11.24
N ASN A 32 -20.30 -7.43 11.66
CA ASN A 32 -20.17 -6.07 12.17
C ASN A 32 -19.52 -5.21 11.08
N PHE A 33 -20.17 -4.12 10.69
CA PHE A 33 -19.68 -3.24 9.61
C PHE A 33 -18.82 -2.08 10.09
N LEU A 34 -18.54 -1.98 11.41
CA LEU A 34 -17.65 -0.99 12.03
C LEU A 34 -17.92 0.48 11.63
N GLY A 35 -19.18 0.81 11.29
CA GLY A 35 -19.57 2.16 10.88
C GLY A 35 -19.51 2.43 9.37
N ASN A 36 -19.13 1.46 8.54
CA ASN A 36 -19.19 1.61 7.09
C ASN A 36 -20.62 1.36 6.57
N GLU A 37 -21.36 2.46 6.34
CA GLU A 37 -22.73 2.42 5.83
C GLU A 37 -22.82 1.90 4.39
N THR A 38 -21.86 2.26 3.54
CA THR A 38 -21.83 1.92 2.12
C THR A 38 -21.76 0.41 1.92
N ILE A 39 -20.93 -0.28 2.71
CA ILE A 39 -20.85 -1.74 2.72
C ILE A 39 -22.10 -2.35 3.35
N ALA A 40 -22.59 -1.79 4.46
CA ALA A 40 -23.75 -2.32 5.17
C ALA A 40 -25.02 -2.33 4.28
N LYS A 41 -25.25 -1.27 3.50
CA LYS A 41 -26.38 -1.15 2.56
C LYS A 41 -26.30 -2.20 1.44
N ASN A 42 -25.10 -2.53 0.98
CA ASN A 42 -24.88 -3.44 -0.15
C ASN A 42 -24.63 -4.91 0.25
N TRP A 43 -24.76 -5.24 1.55
CA TRP A 43 -24.44 -6.56 2.08
C TRP A 43 -25.60 -7.55 2.02
N ASP A 44 -25.46 -8.63 1.22
CA ASP A 44 -26.44 -9.72 1.20
C ASP A 44 -26.14 -10.76 2.30
N ARG A 45 -27.08 -10.94 3.23
CA ARG A 45 -26.96 -11.91 4.34
C ARG A 45 -27.16 -13.37 3.91
N LYS A 46 -27.57 -13.61 2.67
CA LYS A 46 -27.73 -14.96 2.09
C LYS A 46 -26.40 -15.50 1.56
N LEU A 47 -25.53 -14.61 1.08
CA LEU A 47 -24.23 -14.96 0.51
C LEU A 47 -23.15 -15.14 1.58
N THR A 48 -22.07 -15.84 1.23
CA THR A 48 -20.90 -15.95 2.10
C THR A 48 -20.09 -14.64 2.08
N VAL A 49 -19.23 -14.45 3.08
CA VAL A 49 -18.35 -13.28 3.16
C VAL A 49 -17.51 -13.15 1.89
N SER A 50 -16.87 -14.23 1.43
CA SER A 50 -16.05 -14.20 0.21
C SER A 50 -16.84 -13.86 -1.04
N GLN A 51 -18.08 -14.37 -1.16
CA GLN A 51 -18.97 -14.06 -2.28
C GLN A 51 -19.40 -12.58 -2.28
N ASN A 52 -19.75 -12.04 -1.11
CA ASN A 52 -20.12 -10.62 -0.99
C ASN A 52 -18.96 -9.70 -1.35
N TYR A 53 -17.78 -9.90 -0.77
CA TYR A 53 -16.61 -9.08 -1.10
C TYR A 53 -16.32 -9.14 -2.61
N LYS A 54 -16.36 -10.33 -3.21
CA LYS A 54 -16.21 -10.49 -4.66
C LYS A 54 -17.29 -9.75 -5.46
N ARG A 55 -18.55 -9.76 -5.01
CA ARG A 55 -19.65 -8.99 -5.64
C ARG A 55 -19.42 -7.48 -5.55
N LEU A 56 -18.90 -7.01 -4.42
CA LEU A 56 -18.60 -5.61 -4.19
C LEU A 56 -17.34 -5.16 -4.96
N GLY A 57 -16.55 -6.06 -5.54
CA GLY A 57 -15.25 -5.73 -6.15
C GLY A 57 -14.11 -5.60 -5.13
N LEU A 58 -14.31 -6.10 -3.90
CA LEU A 58 -13.33 -6.09 -2.82
C LEU A 58 -12.67 -7.46 -2.67
N SER A 59 -11.40 -7.48 -2.26
CA SER A 59 -10.70 -8.72 -1.92
C SER A 59 -11.14 -9.23 -0.53
N SER A 60 -11.52 -10.50 -0.42
CA SER A 60 -11.83 -11.11 0.89
C SER A 60 -10.59 -11.53 1.69
N ARG A 61 -9.48 -11.79 1.00
CA ARG A 61 -8.17 -12.15 1.55
C ARG A 61 -7.08 -11.57 0.64
N LEU A 62 -5.97 -11.15 1.23
CA LEU A 62 -4.81 -10.62 0.50
C LEU A 62 -3.97 -11.73 -0.12
N ASN A 63 -3.80 -12.84 0.60
CA ASN A 63 -2.99 -13.97 0.14
C ASN A 63 -3.80 -14.93 -0.75
N ALA A 64 -3.09 -15.70 -1.57
CA ALA A 64 -3.68 -16.78 -2.36
C ALA A 64 -4.49 -17.74 -1.44
N PRO A 65 -5.74 -18.05 -1.80
CA PRO A 65 -6.56 -18.94 -0.99
C PRO A 65 -5.98 -20.37 -1.04
N THR A 66 -5.83 -20.99 0.12
CA THR A 66 -5.49 -22.41 0.21
C THR A 66 -6.70 -23.26 -0.21
N GLY A 67 -6.49 -24.18 -1.15
CA GLY A 67 -7.53 -25.09 -1.64
C GLY A 67 -8.36 -24.53 -2.79
N GLY A 68 -9.46 -25.21 -3.11
CA GLY A 68 -10.35 -24.83 -4.21
C GLY A 68 -11.21 -23.61 -3.87
N THR A 69 -11.32 -22.67 -4.82
CA THR A 69 -12.32 -21.59 -4.75
C THR A 69 -13.55 -21.95 -5.59
N GLU A 70 -14.71 -21.46 -5.18
CA GLU A 70 -15.94 -21.61 -5.94
C GLU A 70 -15.81 -20.93 -7.31
N LYS A 71 -15.79 -21.75 -8.37
CA LYS A 71 -15.86 -21.27 -9.75
C LYS A 71 -17.33 -21.09 -10.10
N LYS A 72 -17.81 -19.85 -10.16
CA LYS A 72 -19.08 -19.57 -10.86
C LYS A 72 -18.83 -19.80 -12.34
N SER A 73 -19.51 -20.76 -12.94
CA SER A 73 -19.61 -20.92 -14.39
C SER A 73 -20.44 -19.76 -14.93
N VAL A 74 -19.78 -18.64 -15.24
CA VAL A 74 -20.41 -17.63 -16.09
C VAL A 74 -20.43 -18.24 -17.49
N LYS A 75 -21.62 -18.49 -18.01
CA LYS A 75 -21.82 -19.08 -19.34
C LYS A 75 -21.26 -18.07 -20.36
N GLY A 76 -20.11 -18.38 -20.98
CA GLY A 76 -19.49 -17.57 -22.03
C GLY A 76 -18.19 -16.83 -21.69
N GLU A 77 -17.63 -16.99 -20.49
CA GLU A 77 -16.29 -16.42 -20.18
C GLU A 77 -15.19 -17.47 -20.38
N ASP A 78 -14.33 -17.28 -21.39
CA ASP A 78 -13.14 -18.10 -21.57
C ASP A 78 -12.17 -17.93 -20.39
N PRO A 79 -11.77 -19.01 -19.69
CA PRO A 79 -10.89 -18.92 -18.54
C PRO A 79 -9.48 -18.41 -18.87
N ALA A 80 -9.12 -18.36 -20.16
CA ALA A 80 -7.83 -17.93 -20.68
C ALA A 80 -7.63 -16.40 -20.66
N LYS A 81 -8.71 -15.60 -20.56
CA LYS A 81 -8.64 -14.12 -20.64
C LYS A 81 -8.48 -13.41 -19.30
N LYS A 82 -8.41 -14.15 -18.18
CA LYS A 82 -8.06 -13.55 -16.89
C LYS A 82 -6.58 -13.20 -16.90
N LEU A 83 -6.27 -11.91 -17.08
CA LEU A 83 -4.99 -11.31 -16.76
C LEU A 83 -4.53 -11.93 -15.43
N ARG A 84 -3.47 -12.72 -15.48
CA ARG A 84 -2.85 -13.27 -14.28
C ARG A 84 -2.40 -12.07 -13.46
N ASP A 85 -2.68 -12.10 -12.16
CA ASP A 85 -2.21 -11.06 -11.25
C ASP A 85 -0.69 -10.96 -11.37
N SER A 86 -0.16 -9.82 -11.81
CA SER A 86 1.27 -9.62 -12.05
C SER A 86 2.10 -9.82 -10.78
N LEU A 87 1.47 -9.80 -9.60
CA LEU A 87 2.10 -10.10 -8.32
C LEU A 87 2.06 -11.59 -7.92
N ALA A 88 1.38 -12.45 -8.68
CA ALA A 88 1.34 -13.87 -8.41
C ALA A 88 2.59 -14.56 -8.96
N ILE A 89 3.48 -14.97 -8.05
CA ILE A 89 4.64 -15.82 -8.38
C ILE A 89 4.11 -17.20 -8.81
N ALA A 90 3.97 -17.40 -10.13
CA ALA A 90 3.85 -18.73 -10.69
C ALA A 90 5.22 -19.43 -10.59
N GLY A 91 5.22 -20.73 -10.27
CA GLY A 91 6.43 -21.56 -10.23
C GLY A 91 7.27 -21.49 -11.52
N PRO A 92 8.49 -22.05 -11.52
CA PRO A 92 9.47 -21.88 -12.59
C PRO A 92 8.83 -22.14 -13.95
N ARG A 93 8.73 -21.09 -14.77
CA ARG A 93 8.13 -21.15 -16.10
C ARG A 93 8.84 -22.25 -16.89
N ALA A 94 8.07 -23.16 -17.48
CA ALA A 94 8.58 -23.99 -18.56
C ALA A 94 9.17 -23.03 -19.61
N ALA A 95 10.47 -23.18 -19.89
CA ALA A 95 11.21 -22.35 -20.83
C ALA A 95 10.34 -22.06 -22.05
N THR A 96 9.95 -20.80 -22.23
CA THR A 96 9.36 -20.32 -23.47
C THR A 96 10.31 -20.75 -24.57
N LYS A 97 9.80 -21.48 -25.57
CA LYS A 97 10.60 -21.95 -26.71
C LYS A 97 11.40 -20.76 -27.24
N VAL A 98 12.72 -20.79 -27.07
CA VAL A 98 13.61 -19.75 -27.59
C VAL A 98 13.47 -19.79 -29.10
N ALA A 99 12.96 -18.71 -29.69
CA ALA A 99 12.91 -18.58 -31.14
C ALA A 99 14.36 -18.45 -31.63
N THR A 100 14.90 -19.52 -32.21
CA THR A 100 16.21 -19.47 -32.85
C THR A 100 16.10 -18.59 -34.10
N GLN A 101 16.83 -17.47 -34.13
CA GLN A 101 16.88 -16.58 -35.28
C GLN A 101 18.04 -16.95 -36.21
N GLU A 102 17.79 -16.97 -37.51
CA GLU A 102 18.80 -17.14 -38.54
C GLU A 102 19.34 -15.76 -38.95
N VAL A 103 20.66 -15.62 -39.03
CA VAL A 103 21.32 -14.35 -39.38
C VAL A 103 22.24 -14.57 -40.58
N GLN A 104 22.18 -13.67 -41.57
CA GLN A 104 23.04 -13.74 -42.74
C GLN A 104 24.42 -13.14 -42.41
N VAL A 105 25.46 -13.89 -42.76
CA VAL A 105 26.86 -13.53 -42.47
C VAL A 105 27.65 -13.49 -43.76
N GLU A 106 28.15 -12.31 -44.14
CA GLU A 106 29.10 -12.16 -45.23
C GLU A 106 30.52 -12.48 -44.73
N ARG A 107 31.19 -13.41 -45.42
CA ARG A 107 32.55 -13.85 -45.11
C ARG A 107 33.50 -13.51 -46.24
N ASP A 108 34.72 -13.18 -45.87
CA ASP A 108 35.83 -12.94 -46.80
C ASP A 108 36.17 -14.24 -47.56
N PRO A 109 36.20 -14.24 -48.91
CA PRO A 109 36.37 -15.47 -49.69
C PRO A 109 37.71 -16.17 -49.48
N GLU A 110 38.78 -15.44 -49.13
CA GLU A 110 40.12 -16.02 -49.00
C GLU A 110 40.45 -16.46 -47.57
N THR A 111 39.97 -15.73 -46.57
CA THR A 111 40.37 -15.94 -45.17
C THR A 111 39.27 -16.54 -44.29
N GLY A 112 38.02 -16.58 -44.79
CA GLY A 112 36.86 -17.06 -44.06
C GLY A 112 36.47 -16.21 -42.83
N ARG A 113 37.13 -15.05 -42.62
CA ARG A 113 36.78 -14.13 -41.54
C ARG A 113 35.44 -13.46 -41.84
N ILE A 114 34.67 -13.25 -40.77
CA ILE A 114 33.36 -12.59 -40.84
C ILE A 114 33.58 -11.09 -41.03
N ILE A 115 33.09 -10.54 -42.14
CA ILE A 115 33.19 -9.10 -42.44
C ILE A 115 31.93 -8.38 -41.94
N ARG A 116 30.75 -8.93 -42.23
CA ARG A 116 29.48 -8.26 -41.93
C ARG A 116 28.41 -9.26 -41.51
N VAL A 117 27.67 -8.89 -40.47
CA VAL A 117 26.50 -9.62 -39.97
C VAL A 117 25.28 -8.76 -40.31
N ILE A 118 24.46 -9.22 -41.25
CA ILE A 118 23.26 -8.50 -41.71
C ILE A 118 22.08 -9.02 -40.88
N ARG A 119 21.56 -8.16 -40.01
CA ARG A 119 20.32 -8.40 -39.26
C ARG A 119 19.18 -7.67 -39.99
N PRO A 120 18.00 -8.29 -40.20
CA PRO A 120 16.83 -7.52 -40.59
C PRO A 120 16.54 -6.47 -39.52
N GLU A 121 16.15 -5.26 -39.93
CA GLU A 121 15.87 -4.14 -39.02
C GLU A 121 14.89 -4.58 -37.93
N VAL A 122 15.28 -4.38 -36.67
CA VAL A 122 14.55 -4.83 -35.49
C VAL A 122 13.65 -3.67 -35.04
N ASP A 123 12.37 -3.94 -34.80
CA ASP A 123 11.45 -2.99 -34.18
C ASP A 123 12.01 -2.50 -32.82
N GLU A 124 11.72 -1.26 -32.44
CA GLU A 124 12.26 -0.51 -31.28
C GLU A 124 12.09 -1.16 -29.89
N ASN A 125 11.53 -2.37 -29.78
CA ASN A 125 11.34 -3.12 -28.55
C ASN A 125 12.39 -4.23 -28.41
N ASP A 126 13.64 -3.85 -28.13
CA ASP A 126 14.79 -4.75 -28.01
C ASP A 126 14.73 -5.64 -26.75
N ASN A 127 14.04 -6.79 -26.83
CA ASN A 127 14.20 -7.91 -25.88
C ASN A 127 14.70 -9.19 -26.57
N PRO A 128 15.95 -9.21 -27.11
CA PRO A 128 16.47 -10.32 -27.91
C PRO A 128 16.67 -11.63 -27.12
N LEU A 129 16.76 -11.56 -25.79
CA LEU A 129 16.93 -12.72 -24.92
C LEU A 129 15.61 -13.16 -24.25
N ASN A 130 14.50 -12.47 -24.54
CA ASN A 130 13.23 -12.62 -23.84
C ASN A 130 13.41 -12.57 -22.31
N ASP A 131 14.24 -11.63 -21.85
CA ASP A 131 14.50 -11.42 -20.42
C ASP A 131 13.23 -10.87 -19.78
N PRO A 132 12.65 -11.57 -18.78
CA PRO A 132 11.45 -11.10 -18.09
C PRO A 132 11.64 -9.78 -17.33
N LEU A 133 12.87 -9.29 -17.15
CA LEU A 133 13.15 -8.01 -16.48
C LEU A 133 12.98 -6.79 -17.38
N ASN A 134 13.11 -6.91 -18.71
CA ASN A 134 13.03 -5.78 -19.62
C ASN A 134 11.61 -5.17 -19.61
N ASP A 135 10.59 -6.03 -19.65
CA ASP A 135 9.18 -5.62 -19.53
C ASP A 135 8.87 -4.89 -18.21
N ILE A 136 9.65 -5.10 -17.16
CA ILE A 136 9.43 -4.49 -15.83
C ILE A 136 10.07 -3.11 -15.74
N MET A 137 11.23 -2.90 -16.36
CA MET A 137 11.90 -1.60 -16.38
C MET A 137 11.11 -0.54 -17.16
N ASP A 138 10.42 -0.94 -18.22
CA ASP A 138 9.55 -0.05 -19.01
C ASP A 138 8.15 0.18 -18.37
N MET A 139 7.83 -0.49 -17.24
CA MET A 139 6.55 -0.33 -16.52
C MET A 139 6.54 0.78 -15.46
N ASP A 140 7.66 1.49 -15.24
CA ASP A 140 7.79 2.41 -14.09
C ASP A 140 7.15 3.79 -14.29
N ASP A 141 6.69 4.17 -15.49
CA ASP A 141 6.18 5.53 -15.76
C ASP A 141 4.69 5.67 -16.11
N GLU A 142 3.96 4.60 -16.46
CA GLU A 142 2.52 4.68 -16.75
C GLU A 142 1.74 3.51 -16.16
N LYS A 143 1.47 3.55 -14.85
CA LYS A 143 0.37 2.74 -14.29
C LYS A 143 -0.94 3.45 -14.67
N PRO A 144 -1.75 2.92 -15.61
CA PRO A 144 -3.03 3.54 -15.93
C PRO A 144 -3.88 3.59 -14.65
N ALA A 145 -4.46 4.76 -14.37
CA ALA A 145 -5.37 4.94 -13.24
C ALA A 145 -6.43 3.83 -13.29
N LYS A 146 -6.38 2.91 -12.32
CA LYS A 146 -7.28 1.76 -12.27
C LYS A 146 -8.68 2.29 -12.06
N LYS A 147 -9.52 2.23 -13.09
CA LYS A 147 -10.94 2.58 -12.96
C LYS A 147 -11.58 1.68 -11.89
N PRO A 148 -12.50 2.21 -11.06
CA PRO A 148 -13.17 1.43 -10.05
C PRO A 148 -13.92 0.27 -10.71
N GLN A 149 -13.79 -0.93 -10.14
CA GLN A 149 -14.40 -2.14 -10.69
C GLN A 149 -15.93 -2.14 -10.53
N THR A 150 -16.45 -1.44 -9.52
CA THR A 150 -17.88 -1.36 -9.20
C THR A 150 -18.23 0.02 -8.64
N ASP A 151 -19.50 0.40 -8.72
CA ASP A 151 -20.01 1.67 -8.16
C ASP A 151 -19.76 1.79 -6.64
N VAL A 152 -19.77 0.66 -5.92
CA VAL A 152 -19.51 0.63 -4.48
C VAL A 152 -18.05 0.98 -4.18
N VAL A 153 -17.11 0.49 -4.98
CA VAL A 153 -15.68 0.81 -4.85
C VAL A 153 -15.47 2.29 -5.14
N ALA A 154 -16.09 2.83 -6.19
CA ALA A 154 -16.03 4.25 -6.51
C ALA A 154 -16.52 5.13 -5.34
N ALA A 155 -17.63 4.76 -4.70
CA ALA A 155 -18.15 5.48 -3.54
C ALA A 155 -17.22 5.41 -2.32
N LEU A 156 -16.55 4.27 -2.10
CA LEU A 156 -15.58 4.11 -1.01
C LEU A 156 -14.30 4.91 -1.26
N GLU A 157 -13.83 4.97 -2.50
CA GLU A 157 -12.67 5.77 -2.90
C GLU A 157 -12.97 7.27 -2.73
N ALA A 158 -14.16 7.73 -3.13
CA ALA A 158 -14.60 9.10 -2.90
C ALA A 158 -14.66 9.44 -1.40
N GLN A 159 -15.25 8.56 -0.59
CA GLN A 159 -15.31 8.76 0.87
C GLN A 159 -13.91 8.80 1.50
N ALA A 160 -12.97 7.98 1.03
CA ALA A 160 -11.59 8.00 1.51
C ALA A 160 -10.88 9.31 1.13
N ALA A 161 -11.09 9.81 -0.09
CA ALA A 161 -10.53 11.09 -0.53
C ALA A 161 -11.07 12.26 0.32
N GLU A 162 -12.37 12.31 0.57
CA GLU A 162 -12.99 13.31 1.45
C GLU A 162 -12.42 13.24 2.89
N GLU A 163 -12.22 12.03 3.42
CA GLU A 163 -11.61 11.85 4.75
C GLU A 163 -10.15 12.31 4.77
N GLU A 164 -9.38 12.03 3.72
CA GLU A 164 -8.00 12.49 3.58
C GLU A 164 -7.92 14.02 3.50
N GLU A 165 -8.79 14.66 2.71
CA GLU A 165 -8.88 16.13 2.63
C GLU A 165 -9.26 16.75 3.98
N TRP A 166 -10.21 16.13 4.68
CA TRP A 166 -10.62 16.55 6.03
C TRP A 166 -9.49 16.41 7.04
N LEU A 167 -8.77 15.29 7.02
CA LEU A 167 -7.61 15.05 7.89
C LEU A 167 -6.45 15.99 7.55
N ALA A 168 -6.21 16.25 6.27
CA ALA A 168 -5.19 17.20 5.82
C ALA A 168 -5.48 18.60 6.32
N THR A 169 -6.74 19.04 6.22
CA THR A 169 -7.20 20.34 6.75
C THR A 169 -7.04 20.42 8.27
N LYS A 170 -7.34 19.32 8.99
CA LYS A 170 -7.20 19.27 10.45
C LYS A 170 -5.77 19.15 10.94
N LYS A 171 -4.86 18.61 10.12
CA LYS A 171 -3.48 18.34 10.51
C LYS A 171 -2.71 19.64 10.67
N GLN A 172 -2.75 20.19 11.88
CA GLN A 172 -1.98 21.36 12.25
C GLN A 172 -0.47 21.04 12.22
N PRO A 173 0.36 21.92 11.65
CA PRO A 173 1.81 21.73 11.67
C PRO A 173 2.33 21.77 13.11
N ARG A 174 3.41 21.05 13.39
CA ARG A 174 4.06 21.07 14.71
C ARG A 174 4.65 22.46 14.98
N LYS A 175 4.13 23.14 15.99
CA LYS A 175 4.60 24.45 16.45
C LYS A 175 5.74 24.31 17.47
N GLN A 176 6.54 25.36 17.62
CA GLN A 176 7.49 25.47 18.72
C GLN A 176 6.75 25.81 20.01
N SER A 177 7.32 25.42 21.15
CA SER A 177 6.79 25.88 22.44
C SER A 177 7.19 27.34 22.68
N GLN A 178 6.40 28.07 23.48
CA GLN A 178 6.65 29.50 23.76
C GLN A 178 8.06 29.75 24.32
N ARG A 179 8.53 28.91 25.23
CA ARG A 179 9.86 29.02 25.83
C ARG A 179 10.99 28.75 24.82
N GLU A 180 10.77 27.86 23.85
CA GLU A 180 11.74 27.67 22.77
C GLU A 180 11.82 28.89 21.86
N GLU A 181 10.68 29.53 21.58
CA GLU A 181 10.64 30.75 20.78
C GLU A 181 11.38 31.91 21.46
N GLU A 182 11.17 32.10 22.76
CA GLU A 182 11.91 33.09 23.58
C GLU A 182 13.42 32.79 23.59
N TRP A 183 13.78 31.52 23.74
CA TRP A 183 15.17 31.09 23.73
C TRP A 183 15.85 31.37 22.37
N ILE A 184 15.19 31.02 21.26
CA ILE A 184 15.70 31.30 19.92
C ILE A 184 15.78 32.80 19.67
N ALA A 185 14.76 33.57 20.10
CA ALA A 185 14.76 35.02 19.98
C ALA A 185 16.00 35.63 20.66
N SER A 186 16.34 35.18 21.88
CA SER A 186 17.54 35.64 22.58
C SER A 186 18.86 35.27 21.88
N LEU A 187 18.90 34.11 21.20
CA LEU A 187 20.07 33.69 20.41
C LEU A 187 20.24 34.53 19.15
N VAL A 188 19.13 34.79 18.44
CA VAL A 188 19.10 35.61 17.22
C VAL A 188 19.40 37.07 17.54
N GLU A 189 18.88 37.62 18.63
CA GLU A 189 19.18 38.99 19.07
C GLU A 189 20.68 39.19 19.35
N LYS A 190 21.34 38.19 19.94
CA LYS A 190 22.76 38.29 20.31
C LYS A 190 23.74 37.97 19.18
N HIS A 191 23.43 36.95 18.36
CA HIS A 191 24.37 36.42 17.36
C HIS A 191 23.89 36.64 15.91
N GLY A 192 22.73 37.23 15.70
CA GLY A 192 22.16 37.45 14.37
C GLY A 192 21.88 36.13 13.65
N ASP A 193 22.55 35.94 12.52
CA ASP A 193 22.43 34.74 11.67
C ASP A 193 23.56 33.73 11.84
N ASP A 194 24.54 34.01 12.72
CA ASP A 194 25.72 33.17 12.90
C ASP A 194 25.43 31.95 13.79
N ILE A 195 24.93 30.87 13.19
CA ILE A 195 24.57 29.61 13.88
C ILE A 195 25.77 29.03 14.64
N LYS A 196 26.98 29.11 14.08
CA LYS A 196 28.20 28.61 14.75
C LYS A 196 28.50 29.36 16.04
N ALA A 197 28.21 30.66 16.09
CA ALA A 197 28.37 31.47 17.30
C ALA A 197 27.31 31.09 18.35
N MET A 198 26.06 30.87 17.92
CA MET A 198 24.97 30.39 18.80
C MET A 198 25.28 29.06 19.47
N VAL A 199 25.85 28.10 18.71
CA VAL A 199 26.24 26.78 19.24
C VAL A 199 27.31 26.92 20.32
N ARG A 200 28.28 27.81 20.11
CA ARG A 200 29.41 28.04 21.03
C ARG A 200 29.03 28.88 22.25
N ASP A 201 27.85 29.49 22.28
CA ASP A 201 27.41 30.30 23.41
C ASP A 201 27.05 29.42 24.63
N ARG A 202 27.97 29.30 25.57
CA ARG A 202 27.78 28.49 26.79
C ARG A 202 26.70 29.03 27.73
N LYS A 203 26.34 30.32 27.63
CA LYS A 203 25.33 30.95 28.51
C LYS A 203 23.94 30.74 27.94
N LEU A 204 23.76 31.07 26.66
CA LEU A 204 22.47 30.93 26.00
C LEU A 204 22.20 29.49 25.56
N ASN A 205 23.21 28.68 25.21
CA ASN A 205 23.05 27.26 24.87
C ASN A 205 23.58 26.32 25.98
N PRO A 206 22.95 26.30 27.19
CA PRO A 206 23.44 25.50 28.31
C PRO A 206 23.35 23.99 28.03
N MET A 207 22.35 23.58 27.23
CA MET A 207 22.12 22.18 26.86
C MET A 207 22.99 21.71 25.70
N GLN A 208 23.91 22.55 25.19
CA GLN A 208 24.84 22.21 24.12
C GLN A 208 24.14 21.65 22.87
N GLN A 209 23.04 22.29 22.48
CA GLN A 209 22.30 21.93 21.27
C GLN A 209 23.20 22.02 20.04
N THR A 210 23.02 21.04 19.15
CA THR A 210 23.83 20.91 17.92
C THR A 210 23.50 21.98 16.89
N GLU A 211 24.43 22.26 15.98
CA GLU A 211 24.26 23.24 14.88
C GLU A 211 23.00 22.96 14.05
N GLY A 212 22.78 21.70 13.68
CA GLY A 212 21.59 21.31 12.89
C GLY A 212 20.28 21.49 13.64
N ASP A 213 20.27 21.34 14.97
CA ASP A 213 19.06 21.52 15.76
C ASP A 213 18.71 23.00 15.93
N ILE A 214 19.69 23.84 16.25
CA ILE A 214 19.53 25.30 16.30
C ILE A 214 19.10 25.83 14.92
N SER A 215 19.74 25.38 13.83
CA SER A 215 19.37 25.78 12.47
C SER A 215 17.90 25.49 12.13
N ARG A 216 17.42 24.27 12.41
CA ARG A 216 16.02 23.90 12.17
C ARG A 216 15.06 24.74 13.00
N ARG A 217 15.43 25.04 14.25
CA ARG A 217 14.60 25.85 15.15
C ARG A 217 14.55 27.32 14.73
N VAL A 218 15.69 27.92 14.37
CA VAL A 218 15.75 29.29 13.84
C VAL A 218 14.93 29.41 12.56
N LYS A 219 15.04 28.44 11.63
CA LYS A 219 14.24 28.43 10.40
C LYS A 219 12.73 28.45 10.66
N LYS A 220 12.26 27.63 11.62
CA LYS A 220 10.83 27.61 12.03
C LYS A 220 10.40 28.91 12.70
N TRP A 221 11.26 29.47 13.55
CA TRP A 221 11.00 30.72 14.25
C TRP A 221 10.89 31.88 13.26
N LYS A 222 11.81 31.98 12.30
CA LYS A 222 11.80 32.99 11.22
C LYS A 222 10.54 32.88 10.37
N ALA A 223 10.20 31.69 9.88
CA ALA A 223 8.98 31.48 9.09
C ALA A 223 7.72 31.97 9.83
N LYS A 224 7.60 31.67 11.14
CA LYS A 224 6.47 32.14 11.96
C LYS A 224 6.42 33.68 12.10
N HIS A 225 7.58 34.35 12.19
CA HIS A 225 7.66 35.81 12.38
C HIS A 225 7.53 36.59 11.08
N GLU A 226 8.03 36.03 9.97
CA GLU A 226 7.83 36.53 8.61
C GLU A 226 6.34 36.46 8.24
N ASP A 227 5.64 35.37 8.59
CA ASP A 227 4.19 35.25 8.36
C ASP A 227 3.35 36.26 9.15
N THR A 228 3.91 36.89 10.20
CA THR A 228 3.22 37.89 11.05
C THR A 228 3.54 39.34 10.69
N THR A 229 4.45 39.60 9.76
CA THR A 229 4.86 40.95 9.33
C THR A 229 4.27 41.29 7.97
#